data_AF-A0A6I2YUX1-F1
#
_entry.id   AF-A0A6I2YUX1-F1
#
_cell.length_a   1.000
_cell.length_b   1.000
_cell.length_c   1.000
_cell.angle_alpha   90.00
_cell.angle_beta   90.00
_cell.angle_gamma   90.00
#
_symmetry.space_group_name_H-M   'P 1'
#
loop_
_entity.id
_entity.type
_entity.pdbx_description
1 polymer ?
#
loop_
_entity_poly.entity_id
_entity_poly.type
_entity_poly.pdbx_seq_one_letter_code
_entity_poly.pdbx_strand_id
1 'polypeptide(L)'
;MLLQVAHKIIDWVDPEQHAEGVVYGIITVGAVIAIESASDLAPSHDIAGTILVLVVYWMVHSYSTVMGNLFRTKEAWHWGLVKETMRDEFSIMRGAALPIIMMTVFALFGSGTTQVMWAGLITVMVLIMAFQAVAGARAGLRGIALWAQLAVGLFFGLFLIVIKYVVG
;
A
#
# COMPACT_ATOMS: atom_id res chain seq x y z
N MET A 1 7.17 -11.09 23.57
CA MET A 1 7.37 -11.44 22.14
C MET A 1 6.33 -10.76 21.23
N LEU A 2 5.01 -10.94 21.44
CA LEU A 2 3.96 -10.29 20.62
C LEU A 2 4.03 -8.75 20.57
N LEU A 3 4.29 -8.09 21.71
CA LEU A 3 4.44 -6.62 21.78
C LEU A 3 5.64 -6.05 20.99
N GLN A 4 6.72 -6.81 20.87
CA GLN A 4 7.91 -6.41 20.10
C GLN A 4 7.67 -6.55 18.60
N VAL A 5 6.95 -7.60 18.18
CA VAL A 5 6.52 -7.76 16.78
C VAL A 5 5.55 -6.64 16.41
N ALA A 6 4.61 -6.30 17.29
CA ALA A 6 3.69 -5.18 17.08
C ALA A 6 4.44 -3.84 16.93
N HIS A 7 5.41 -3.54 17.81
CA HIS A 7 6.24 -2.34 17.68
C HIS A 7 7.01 -2.31 16.36
N LYS A 8 7.64 -3.42 15.98
CA LYS A 8 8.44 -3.50 14.75
C LYS A 8 7.60 -3.39 13.49
N ILE A 9 6.35 -3.89 13.52
CA ILE A 9 5.37 -3.68 12.46
C ILE A 9 4.92 -2.22 12.43
N ILE A 10 4.68 -1.60 13.59
CA ILE A 10 4.32 -0.17 13.68
C ILE A 10 5.44 0.71 13.12
N ASP A 11 6.70 0.46 13.46
CA ASP A 11 7.85 1.23 12.96
C ASP A 11 8.11 0.99 11.47
N TRP A 12 7.74 -0.18 10.96
CA TRP A 12 7.85 -0.52 9.53
C TRP A 12 6.73 0.11 8.70
N VAL A 13 5.52 0.19 9.27
CA VAL A 13 4.32 0.78 8.68
C VAL A 13 4.31 2.31 8.80
N ASP A 14 4.89 2.87 9.87
CA ASP A 14 4.94 4.30 10.15
C ASP A 14 6.37 4.70 10.54
N PRO A 15 7.33 4.70 9.57
CA PRO A 15 8.57 5.42 9.79
C PRO A 15 8.18 6.88 10.00
N GLU A 16 8.66 7.53 11.06
CA GLU A 16 8.26 8.88 11.49
C GLU A 16 8.33 9.99 10.39
N GLN A 17 8.85 9.66 9.21
CA GLN A 17 8.84 10.43 7.98
C GLN A 17 8.26 9.56 6.83
N HIS A 18 7.25 10.07 6.11
CA HIS A 18 6.61 9.48 4.91
C HIS A 18 5.49 8.44 5.13
N ALA A 19 4.68 8.61 6.17
CA ALA A 19 3.44 7.86 6.43
C ALA A 19 2.48 7.82 5.23
N GLU A 20 2.37 8.92 4.49
CA GLU A 20 1.53 9.09 3.32
C GLU A 20 1.89 8.11 2.19
N GLY A 21 3.19 7.89 1.96
CA GLY A 21 3.66 6.97 0.92
C GLY A 21 3.24 5.53 1.23
N VAL A 22 3.30 5.11 2.49
CA VAL A 22 2.85 3.78 2.91
C VAL A 22 1.36 3.58 2.59
N VAL A 23 0.52 4.55 2.94
CA VAL A 23 -0.92 4.50 2.62
C VAL A 23 -1.16 4.47 1.11
N TYR A 24 -0.43 5.28 0.33
CA TYR A 24 -0.50 5.23 -1.13
C TYR A 24 -0.15 3.85 -1.68
N GLY A 25 0.92 3.23 -1.17
CA GLY A 25 1.33 1.89 -1.57
C GLY A 25 0.25 0.84 -1.31
N ILE A 26 -0.31 0.84 -0.10
CA ILE A 26 -1.39 -0.09 0.30
C ILE A 26 -2.62 0.06 -0.60
N ILE A 27 -3.06 1.29 -0.86
CA ILE A 27 -4.26 1.54 -1.68
C ILE A 27 -3.98 1.20 -3.15
N THR A 28 -2.83 1.61 -3.68
CA THR A 28 -2.45 1.37 -5.08
C THR A 28 -2.39 -0.13 -5.37
N VAL A 29 -1.69 -0.90 -4.53
CA VAL A 29 -1.61 -2.36 -4.72
C VAL A 29 -2.98 -3.01 -4.57
N GLY A 30 -3.80 -2.54 -3.62
CA GLY A 30 -5.17 -3.03 -3.45
C GLY A 30 -6.05 -2.80 -4.68
N ALA A 31 -5.93 -1.64 -5.32
CA ALA A 31 -6.64 -1.33 -6.56
C ALA A 31 -6.21 -2.24 -7.71
N VAL A 32 -4.90 -2.48 -7.86
CA VAL A 32 -4.37 -3.37 -8.90
C VAL A 32 -4.85 -4.81 -8.67
N ILE A 33 -4.74 -5.33 -7.45
CA ILE A 33 -5.23 -6.67 -7.11
C ILE A 33 -6.73 -6.79 -7.38
N ALA A 34 -7.52 -5.77 -7.06
CA ALA A 34 -8.96 -5.78 -7.31
C ALA A 34 -9.28 -5.90 -8.81
N ILE A 35 -8.53 -5.20 -9.67
CA ILE A 35 -8.71 -5.20 -11.12
C ILE A 35 -8.16 -6.48 -11.76
N GLU A 36 -6.94 -6.89 -11.43
CA GLU A 36 -6.28 -8.07 -12.02
C GLU A 36 -7.02 -9.37 -11.70
N SER A 37 -7.78 -9.38 -10.60
CA SER A 37 -8.51 -10.58 -10.18
C SER A 37 -9.65 -11.03 -11.10
N ALA A 38 -9.96 -10.26 -12.15
CA ALA A 38 -10.86 -10.66 -13.23
C ALA A 38 -10.16 -11.44 -14.35
N SER A 39 -8.83 -11.60 -14.28
CA SER A 39 -8.07 -12.39 -15.23
C SER A 39 -8.14 -13.88 -14.86
N ASP A 40 -8.25 -14.76 -15.87
CA ASP A 40 -8.13 -16.21 -15.70
C ASP A 40 -6.65 -16.66 -15.67
N LEU A 41 -5.71 -15.75 -15.41
CA LEU A 41 -4.28 -16.05 -15.41
C LEU A 41 -3.86 -16.81 -14.16
N ALA A 42 -2.68 -17.42 -14.27
CA ALA A 42 -2.04 -18.06 -13.13
C ALA A 42 -1.67 -17.02 -12.06
N PRO A 43 -1.73 -17.36 -10.75
CA PRO A 43 -1.46 -16.42 -9.67
C PRO A 43 -0.09 -15.71 -9.77
N SER A 44 0.90 -16.37 -10.38
CA SER A 44 2.23 -15.81 -10.60
C SER A 44 2.24 -14.64 -11.60
N HIS A 45 1.37 -14.68 -12.61
CA HIS A 45 1.25 -13.59 -13.59
C HIS A 45 0.64 -12.35 -12.96
N ASP A 46 -0.43 -12.50 -12.17
CA ASP A 46 -1.04 -11.38 -11.46
C ASP A 46 -0.09 -10.80 -10.39
N ILE A 47 0.62 -11.64 -9.63
CA ILE A 47 1.64 -11.14 -8.69
C ILE A 47 2.72 -10.32 -9.43
N ALA A 48 3.18 -10.79 -10.60
CA ALA A 48 4.17 -10.08 -11.39
C ALA A 48 3.62 -8.77 -11.99
N GLY A 49 2.38 -8.77 -12.48
CA GLY A 49 1.67 -7.59 -12.97
C GLY A 49 1.51 -6.54 -11.88
N THR A 50 1.00 -6.95 -10.72
CA THR A 50 0.90 -6.14 -9.51
C THR A 50 2.25 -5.49 -9.12
N ILE A 51 3.34 -6.28 -9.08
CA ILE A 51 4.68 -5.74 -8.77
C ILE A 51 5.13 -4.74 -9.83
N LEU A 52 4.92 -5.03 -11.11
CA LEU A 52 5.33 -4.15 -12.21
C LEU A 52 4.59 -2.81 -12.16
N VAL A 53 3.26 -2.83 -11.97
CA VAL A 53 2.45 -1.62 -11.86
C VAL A 53 2.89 -0.80 -10.65
N LEU A 54 3.17 -1.44 -9.52
CA LEU A 54 3.69 -0.76 -8.33
C LEU A 54 5.05 -0.08 -8.60
N VAL A 55 5.97 -0.76 -9.28
CA VAL A 55 7.28 -0.19 -9.67
C VAL A 55 7.11 1.02 -10.56
N VAL A 56 6.28 0.93 -11.59
CA VAL A 56 5.99 2.04 -12.49
C VAL A 56 5.36 3.21 -11.72
N TYR A 57 4.37 2.93 -10.86
CA TYR A 57 3.73 3.96 -10.05
C TYR A 57 4.74 4.71 -9.17
N TRP A 58 5.57 3.99 -8.43
CA TRP A 58 6.61 4.60 -7.59
C TRP A 58 7.61 5.43 -8.40
N MET A 59 8.03 4.95 -9.57
CA MET A 59 8.93 5.70 -10.46
C MET A 59 8.28 7.01 -10.95
N VAL A 60 7.03 6.93 -11.41
CA VAL A 60 6.27 8.10 -11.90
C VAL A 60 6.01 9.09 -10.76
N HIS A 61 5.68 8.60 -9.57
CA HIS A 61 5.48 9.44 -8.39
C HIS A 61 6.77 10.17 -8.02
N SER A 62 7.88 9.43 -7.88
CA SER A 62 9.20 9.99 -7.58
C SER A 62 9.62 11.04 -8.62
N TYR A 63 9.45 10.74 -9.91
CA TYR A 63 9.74 11.69 -10.99
C TYR A 63 8.89 12.96 -10.86
N SER A 64 7.60 12.83 -10.58
CA SER A 64 6.68 13.96 -10.43
C SER A 64 7.06 14.83 -9.23
N THR A 65 7.46 14.22 -8.11
CA THR A 65 7.97 14.92 -6.92
C THR A 65 9.24 15.70 -7.24
N VAL A 66 10.22 15.09 -7.94
CA VAL A 66 11.44 15.79 -8.36
C VAL A 66 11.10 16.99 -9.27
N MET A 67 10.28 16.80 -10.30
CA MET A 67 9.92 17.89 -11.23
C MET A 67 9.17 19.01 -10.50
N GLY A 68 8.23 18.68 -9.62
CA GLY A 68 7.50 19.65 -8.81
C GLY A 68 8.42 20.49 -7.92
N ASN A 69 9.43 19.85 -7.30
CA ASN A 69 10.44 20.56 -6.52
C ASN A 69 11.28 21.49 -7.38
N LEU A 70 11.79 21.03 -8.53
CA LEU A 70 12.57 21.88 -9.44
C LEU A 70 11.81 23.13 -9.89
N PHE A 71 10.52 23.00 -10.20
CA PHE A 71 9.69 24.15 -10.57
C PHE A 71 9.45 25.13 -9.41
N ARG A 72 9.38 24.62 -8.17
CA ARG A 72 9.12 25.44 -6.98
C ARG A 72 10.37 26.13 -6.43
N THR A 73 11.49 25.40 -6.32
CA THR A 73 12.72 25.87 -5.67
C THR A 73 13.73 26.48 -6.64
N LYS A 74 13.55 26.27 -7.96
CA LYS A 74 14.53 26.62 -9.01
C LYS A 74 15.91 26.02 -8.80
N GLU A 75 16.00 24.91 -8.05
CA GLU A 75 17.24 24.16 -7.90
C GLU A 75 17.67 23.54 -9.24
N ALA A 76 18.97 23.29 -9.38
CA ALA A 76 19.50 22.61 -10.55
C ALA A 76 19.21 21.11 -10.48
N TRP A 77 18.86 20.51 -11.62
CA TRP A 77 18.72 19.06 -11.69
C TRP A 77 20.08 18.39 -11.43
N HIS A 78 20.11 17.42 -10.51
CA HIS A 78 21.26 16.53 -10.33
C HIS A 78 20.82 15.14 -9.86
N TRP A 79 21.68 14.15 -10.10
CA TRP A 79 21.39 12.75 -9.81
C TRP A 79 21.23 12.44 -8.31
N GLY A 80 21.83 13.27 -7.45
CA GLY A 80 21.66 13.18 -5.99
C GLY A 80 20.22 13.42 -5.57
N LEU A 81 19.59 14.49 -6.08
CA LEU A 81 18.20 14.83 -5.80
C LEU A 81 17.25 13.71 -6.21
N VAL A 82 17.44 13.15 -7.42
CA VAL A 82 16.61 12.04 -7.90
C VAL A 82 16.71 10.82 -6.98
N LYS A 83 17.93 10.44 -6.59
CA LYS A 83 18.15 9.29 -5.70
C LYS A 83 17.56 9.50 -4.31
N GLU A 84 17.69 10.70 -3.77
CA GLU A 84 17.13 11.07 -2.47
C GLU A 84 15.60 10.98 -2.53
N THR A 85 14.96 11.63 -3.49
CA THR A 85 13.50 11.56 -3.67
C THR A 85 13.02 10.12 -3.90
N MET A 86 13.67 9.33 -4.74
CA MET A 86 13.29 7.93 -4.94
C MET A 86 13.39 7.11 -3.64
N ARG A 87 14.39 7.40 -2.80
CA ARG A 87 14.55 6.73 -1.50
C ARG A 87 13.48 7.16 -0.51
N ASP A 88 13.10 8.42 -0.50
CA ASP A 88 12.05 8.96 0.36
C ASP A 88 10.68 8.38 -0.01
N GLU A 89 10.39 8.30 -1.31
CA GLU A 89 9.16 7.72 -1.84
C GLU A 89 9.12 6.18 -1.77
N PHE A 90 10.20 5.53 -1.31
CA PHE A 90 10.24 4.07 -1.14
C PHE A 90 9.25 3.57 -0.07
N SER A 91 8.72 4.47 0.76
CA SER A 91 7.57 4.20 1.65
C SER A 91 6.36 3.61 0.89
N ILE A 92 6.15 3.99 -0.37
CA ILE A 92 5.13 3.40 -1.27
C ILE A 92 5.36 1.90 -1.46
N MET A 93 6.60 1.50 -1.75
CA MET A 93 6.96 0.09 -1.89
C MET A 93 6.74 -0.69 -0.60
N ARG A 94 7.08 -0.08 0.54
CA ARG A 94 6.89 -0.71 1.85
C ARG A 94 5.42 -1.00 2.12
N GLY A 95 4.53 -0.03 1.87
CA GLY A 95 3.09 -0.21 2.08
C GLY A 95 2.51 -1.37 1.27
N ALA A 96 2.99 -1.57 0.04
CA ALA A 96 2.52 -2.64 -0.82
C ALA A 96 3.16 -4.02 -0.56
N ALA A 97 4.25 -4.09 0.21
CA ALA A 97 5.03 -5.32 0.34
C ALA A 97 4.24 -6.43 1.06
N LEU A 98 3.52 -6.12 2.15
CA LEU A 98 2.84 -7.16 2.92
C LEU A 98 1.66 -7.82 2.16
N PRO A 99 0.81 -7.08 1.42
CA PRO A 99 -0.17 -7.69 0.52
C PRO A 99 0.46 -8.65 -0.51
N ILE A 100 1.55 -8.24 -1.15
CA ILE A 100 2.26 -9.06 -2.15
C ILE A 100 2.89 -10.31 -1.51
N ILE A 101 3.47 -10.16 -0.31
CA ILE A 101 4.00 -11.30 0.47
C ILE A 101 2.88 -12.30 0.76
N MET A 102 1.72 -11.82 1.21
CA MET A 102 0.59 -12.70 1.51
C MET A 102 0.06 -13.41 0.27
N MET A 103 -0.05 -12.73 -0.87
CA MET A 103 -0.38 -13.36 -2.15
C MET A 103 0.63 -14.46 -2.50
N THR A 104 1.93 -14.15 -2.40
CA THR A 104 3.02 -15.09 -2.70
C THR A 104 2.96 -16.32 -1.80
N VAL A 105 2.73 -16.13 -0.50
CA VAL A 105 2.59 -17.23 0.47
C VAL A 105 1.43 -18.14 0.06
N PHE A 106 0.24 -17.60 -0.19
CA PHE A 106 -0.92 -18.41 -0.60
C PHE A 106 -0.67 -19.16 -1.92
N ALA A 107 -0.02 -18.51 -2.89
CA ALA A 107 0.34 -19.14 -4.16
C ALA A 107 1.31 -20.30 -3.97
N LEU A 108 2.32 -20.16 -3.10
CA LEU A 108 3.29 -21.22 -2.79
C LEU A 108 2.66 -22.45 -2.10
N PHE A 109 1.56 -22.24 -1.37
CA PHE A 109 0.76 -23.32 -0.80
C PHE A 109 -0.24 -23.96 -1.78
N GLY A 110 -0.18 -23.60 -3.07
CA GLY A 110 -1.03 -24.18 -4.11
C GLY A 110 -2.47 -23.67 -4.10
N SER A 111 -2.72 -22.51 -3.49
CA SER A 111 -4.04 -21.87 -3.51
C SER A 111 -4.43 -21.43 -4.93
N GLY A 112 -5.72 -21.49 -5.25
CA GLY A 112 -6.21 -21.00 -6.54
C GLY A 112 -6.11 -19.48 -6.67
N THR A 113 -6.14 -18.95 -7.91
CA THR A 113 -6.05 -17.49 -8.20
C THR A 113 -7.01 -16.67 -7.36
N THR A 114 -8.28 -17.07 -7.27
CA THR A 114 -9.28 -16.38 -6.45
C THR A 114 -8.86 -16.24 -4.98
N GLN A 115 -8.31 -17.30 -4.37
CA GLN A 115 -7.90 -17.29 -2.96
C GLN A 115 -6.68 -16.39 -2.74
N VAL A 116 -5.70 -16.44 -3.66
CA VAL A 116 -4.52 -15.57 -3.65
C VAL A 116 -4.93 -14.09 -3.68
N MET A 117 -5.85 -13.72 -4.57
CA MET A 117 -6.34 -12.34 -4.69
C MET A 117 -7.09 -11.88 -3.43
N TRP A 118 -7.94 -12.74 -2.86
CA TRP A 118 -8.62 -12.44 -1.60
C TRP A 118 -7.65 -12.26 -0.44
N ALA A 119 -6.59 -13.08 -0.35
CA ALA A 119 -5.56 -12.92 0.67
C ALA A 119 -4.88 -11.54 0.56
N GLY A 120 -4.55 -11.09 -0.65
CA GLY A 120 -4.02 -9.76 -0.91
C GLY A 120 -4.97 -8.64 -0.47
N LEU A 121 -6.24 -8.70 -0.89
CA LEU A 121 -7.23 -7.66 -0.57
C LEU A 121 -7.59 -7.59 0.91
N ILE A 122 -7.75 -8.74 1.58
CA ILE A 122 -7.99 -8.77 3.03
C ILE A 122 -6.79 -8.16 3.75
N THR A 123 -5.57 -8.47 3.30
CA THR A 123 -4.34 -7.88 3.87
C THR A 123 -4.32 -6.36 3.70
N VAL A 124 -4.67 -5.85 2.52
CA VAL A 124 -4.82 -4.40 2.27
C VAL A 124 -5.82 -3.77 3.23
N MET A 125 -7.02 -4.35 3.36
CA MET A 125 -8.05 -3.85 4.25
C MET A 125 -7.58 -3.82 5.71
N VAL A 126 -6.98 -4.91 6.20
CA VAL A 126 -6.44 -4.99 7.56
C VAL A 126 -5.36 -3.94 7.79
N LEU A 127 -4.47 -3.72 6.82
CA LEU A 127 -3.41 -2.72 6.94
C LEU A 127 -3.94 -1.29 6.97
N ILE A 128 -4.92 -0.95 6.13
CA ILE A 128 -5.56 0.38 6.17
C ILE A 128 -6.20 0.60 7.55
N MET A 129 -6.93 -0.39 8.06
CA MET A 129 -7.56 -0.29 9.37
C MET A 129 -6.54 -0.18 10.51
N ALA A 130 -5.47 -0.97 10.46
CA ALA A 130 -4.38 -0.92 11.44
C ALA A 130 -3.68 0.45 11.42
N PHE A 131 -3.38 0.98 10.23
CA PHE A 131 -2.77 2.29 10.05
C PHE A 131 -3.63 3.38 10.69
N GLN A 132 -4.93 3.35 10.41
CA GLN A 132 -5.85 4.35 10.96
C GLN A 132 -6.07 4.22 12.45
N ALA A 133 -6.09 3.00 13.00
CA ALA A 133 -6.15 2.80 14.44
C ALA A 133 -4.91 3.36 15.15
N VAL A 134 -3.72 3.10 14.60
CA VAL A 134 -2.45 3.63 15.14
C VAL A 134 -2.41 5.15 15.04
N ALA A 135 -2.74 5.74 13.88
CA ALA A 135 -2.78 7.18 13.69
C ALA A 135 -3.79 7.86 14.65
N GLY A 136 -4.98 7.27 14.80
CA GLY A 136 -6.01 7.79 15.70
C GLY A 136 -5.60 7.72 17.17
N ALA A 137 -4.95 6.63 17.59
CA ALA A 137 -4.39 6.49 18.93
C ALA A 137 -3.28 7.52 19.19
N ARG A 138 -2.35 7.72 18.24
CA ARG A 138 -1.27 8.71 18.31
C ARG A 138 -1.81 10.16 18.36
N ALA A 139 -2.89 10.43 17.63
CA ALA A 139 -3.59 11.72 17.65
C ALA A 139 -4.48 11.93 18.89
N GLY A 140 -4.54 10.96 19.81
CA GLY A 140 -5.36 11.06 21.02
C GLY A 140 -6.88 11.08 20.76
N LEU A 141 -7.33 10.63 19.58
CA LEU A 141 -8.73 10.63 19.21
C LEU A 141 -9.52 9.64 20.07
N ARG A 142 -10.74 10.04 20.45
CA ARG A 142 -11.66 9.22 21.27
C ARG A 142 -13.09 9.34 20.77
N GLY A 143 -13.91 8.36 21.13
CA GLY A 143 -15.34 8.36 20.84
C GLY A 143 -15.64 8.48 19.35
N ILE A 144 -16.52 9.41 18.97
CA ILE A 144 -17.02 9.52 17.60
C ILE A 144 -15.94 9.90 16.58
N ALA A 145 -14.92 10.66 16.99
CA ALA A 145 -13.83 11.06 16.09
C ALA A 145 -12.99 9.85 15.65
N LEU A 146 -12.70 8.94 16.58
CA LEU A 146 -12.00 7.68 16.26
C LEU A 146 -12.84 6.80 15.34
N TRP A 147 -14.15 6.70 15.60
CA TRP A 147 -15.07 5.95 14.73
C TRP A 147 -15.18 6.53 13.33
N ALA A 148 -15.30 7.86 13.21
CA ALA A 148 -15.35 8.54 11.92
C ALA A 148 -14.08 8.29 11.11
N GLN A 149 -12.91 8.33 11.76
CA GLN A 149 -11.65 7.96 11.11
C GLN A 149 -11.69 6.50 10.63
N LEU A 150 -11.89 5.52 11.53
CA LEU A 150 -11.93 4.11 11.15
C LEU A 150 -12.95 3.80 10.04
N ALA A 151 -14.07 4.53 9.98
CA ALA A 151 -15.06 4.40 8.92
C ALA A 151 -14.50 4.80 7.55
N VAL A 152 -13.61 5.79 7.45
CA VAL A 152 -12.91 6.14 6.20
C VAL A 152 -12.00 4.98 5.76
N GLY A 153 -11.27 4.35 6.69
CA GLY A 153 -10.44 3.20 6.36
C GLY A 153 -11.23 1.99 5.90
N LEU A 154 -12.33 1.72 6.61
CA LEU A 154 -13.29 0.69 6.22
C LEU A 154 -13.89 0.97 4.84
N PHE A 155 -14.24 2.23 4.56
CA PHE A 155 -14.74 2.64 3.24
C PHE A 155 -13.77 2.29 2.13
N PHE A 156 -12.48 2.62 2.25
CA PHE A 156 -11.49 2.26 1.22
C PHE A 156 -11.34 0.75 1.05
N GLY A 157 -11.27 0.00 2.15
CA GLY A 157 -11.19 -1.47 2.09
C GLY A 157 -12.42 -2.09 1.40
N LEU A 158 -13.62 -1.63 1.76
CA LEU A 158 -14.87 -2.09 1.13
C LEU A 158 -14.96 -1.66 -0.33
N PHE A 159 -14.52 -0.45 -0.65
CA PHE A 159 -14.50 0.05 -2.03
C PHE A 159 -13.67 -0.84 -2.95
N LEU A 160 -12.49 -1.28 -2.50
CA LEU A 160 -11.65 -2.23 -3.23
C LEU A 160 -12.32 -3.60 -3.42
N ILE A 161 -13.03 -4.08 -2.39
CA ILE A 161 -13.81 -5.33 -2.49
C ILE A 161 -14.95 -5.17 -3.51
N VAL A 162 -15.64 -4.03 -3.52
CA VAL A 162 -16.69 -3.74 -4.50
C VAL A 162 -16.11 -3.70 -5.91
N ILE A 163 -14.95 -3.06 -6.12
CA ILE A 163 -14.26 -3.08 -7.43
C ILE A 163 -14.03 -4.51 -7.89
N LYS A 164 -13.50 -5.38 -7.03
CA LYS A 164 -13.30 -6.79 -7.36
C LYS A 164 -14.61 -7.46 -7.81
N TYR A 165 -15.71 -7.27 -7.08
CA TYR A 165 -17.00 -7.87 -7.42
C TYR A 165 -17.65 -7.30 -8.69
N VAL A 166 -17.33 -6.06 -9.06
CA VAL A 166 -17.89 -5.43 -10.27
C VAL A 166 -17.08 -5.81 -11.50
N VAL A 167 -15.75 -5.95 -11.34
CA VAL A 167 -14.83 -6.25 -12.45
C VAL A 167 -14.70 -7.76 -12.68
N GLY A 168 -14.89 -8.60 -11.65
CA GLY A 168 -14.75 -10.06 -11.69
C GLY A 168 -16.00 -10.81 -11.26
#